data_AF-A0A521FUE2-F1
#
_entry.id   AF-A0A521FUE2-F1
#
_cell.length_a   1.000
_cell.length_b   1.000
_cell.length_c   1.000
_cell.angle_alpha   90.00
_cell.angle_beta   90.00
_cell.angle_gamma   90.00
#
_symmetry.space_group_name_H-M   'P 1'
#
loop_
_entity.id
_entity.type
_entity.pdbx_description
1 polymer ?
#
loop_
_entity_poly.entity_id
_entity_poly.type
_entity_poly.pdbx_seq_one_letter_code
_entity_poly.pdbx_strand_id
1 'polypeptide(L)'
;MKNKEPFDFERFKEEAMEGLYNGKKMGGTDGVFAPMLKHLLESMLEGELDNHLQESKSTNDPNRRIGKTKKNVRSLQSGEFELESTRDRNGTFEPKIVAKRQLIITNELEENVIAMYARGMSTRNICDYVKEMYAMEISATEISNITDRIIPAMNEW
;
A
#
# COMPACT_ATOMS: atom_id res chain seq x y z
N MET A 1 14.47 -9.65 -15.26
CA MET A 1 13.46 -9.28 -14.24
C MET A 1 14.11 -9.52 -12.89
N LYS A 2 14.33 -8.49 -12.07
CA LYS A 2 14.78 -8.73 -10.69
C LYS A 2 13.59 -9.35 -9.97
N ASN A 3 13.68 -10.64 -9.63
CA ASN A 3 12.80 -11.23 -8.63
C ASN A 3 12.99 -10.38 -7.37
N LYS A 4 11.95 -9.62 -7.01
CA LYS A 4 11.89 -8.96 -5.71
C LYS A 4 11.67 -10.12 -4.74
N GLU A 5 12.62 -10.36 -3.86
CA GLU A 5 12.35 -11.27 -2.75
C GLU A 5 11.11 -10.77 -2.01
N PRO A 6 10.24 -11.66 -1.52
CA PRO A 6 9.11 -11.26 -0.69
C PRO A 6 9.61 -10.34 0.42
N PHE A 7 8.80 -9.35 0.79
CA PHE A 7 9.17 -8.44 1.88
C PHE A 7 9.42 -9.29 3.13
N ASP A 8 10.66 -9.31 3.60
CA ASP A 8 11.08 -10.12 4.74
C ASP A 8 10.85 -9.31 6.01
N PHE A 9 9.75 -9.63 6.70
CA PHE A 9 9.31 -8.90 7.88
C PHE A 9 10.20 -9.12 9.10
N GLU A 10 10.72 -10.33 9.30
CA GLU A 10 11.62 -10.61 10.43
C GLU A 10 12.91 -9.82 10.28
N ARG A 11 13.48 -9.82 9.06
CA ARG A 11 14.63 -9.00 8.74
C ARG A 11 14.32 -7.50 8.89
N PHE A 12 13.18 -7.04 8.39
CA PHE A 12 12.77 -5.65 8.55
C PHE A 12 12.65 -5.25 10.02
N LYS A 13 12.09 -6.13 10.87
CA LYS A 13 11.93 -5.91 12.31
C LYS A 13 13.28 -5.80 13.01
N GLU A 14 14.24 -6.65 12.67
CA GLU A 14 15.61 -6.57 13.17
C GLU A 14 16.27 -5.24 12.74
N GLU A 15 16.22 -4.90 11.45
CA GLU A 15 16.77 -3.65 10.91
C GLU A 15 16.08 -2.41 11.52
N ALA A 16 14.78 -2.51 11.79
CA ALA A 16 13.98 -1.47 12.42
C ALA A 16 14.36 -1.27 13.89
N MET A 17 14.48 -2.36 14.65
CA MET A 17 14.90 -2.33 16.05
C MET A 17 16.32 -1.80 16.18
N GLU A 18 17.25 -2.28 15.36
CA GLU A 18 18.62 -1.77 15.31
C GLU A 18 18.66 -0.29 14.94
N GLY A 19 17.83 0.12 13.96
CA GLY A 19 17.65 1.52 13.59
C GLY A 19 17.21 2.39 14.77
N LEU A 20 16.22 1.94 15.54
CA LEU A 20 15.74 2.65 16.72
C LEU A 20 16.80 2.71 17.83
N TYR A 21 17.52 1.61 18.08
CA TYR A 21 18.63 1.60 19.04
C TYR A 21 19.76 2.55 18.64
N ASN A 22 20.02 2.70 17.35
CA ASN A 22 20.99 3.64 16.79
C ASN A 22 20.47 5.09 16.69
N GLY A 23 19.28 5.38 17.24
CA GLY A 23 18.72 6.73 17.29
C GLY A 23 18.12 7.22 15.97
N LYS A 24 17.88 6.33 14.99
CA LYS A 24 17.05 6.70 13.84
C LYS A 24 15.65 7.03 14.33
N LYS A 25 15.10 8.10 13.76
CA LYS A 25 13.73 8.50 14.06
C LYS A 25 12.77 7.45 13.52
N MET A 26 11.66 7.23 14.23
CA MET A 26 10.55 6.40 13.76
C MET A 26 10.01 6.88 12.40
N GLY A 27 10.04 8.19 12.18
CA GLY A 27 9.68 8.86 10.92
C GLY A 27 10.78 9.81 10.39
N GLY A 28 10.61 10.37 9.20
CA GLY A 28 11.49 11.31 8.52
C GLY A 28 12.04 10.72 7.22
N THR A 29 12.86 11.46 6.47
CA THR A 29 13.45 11.03 5.19
C THR A 29 14.22 9.71 5.22
N ASP A 30 14.58 9.21 6.41
CA ASP A 30 15.16 7.88 6.67
C ASP A 30 14.46 7.18 7.86
N GLY A 31 13.15 7.41 8.00
CA GLY A 31 12.33 6.86 9.06
C GLY A 31 12.26 5.34 9.00
N VAL A 32 12.32 4.69 10.16
CA VAL A 32 12.25 3.24 10.28
C VAL A 32 10.97 2.66 9.67
N PHE A 33 9.88 3.42 9.63
CA PHE A 33 8.59 2.98 9.10
C PHE A 33 8.39 3.19 7.59
N ALA A 34 9.31 3.89 6.89
CA ALA A 34 9.15 4.16 5.46
C ALA A 34 9.05 2.88 4.59
N PRO A 35 9.85 1.81 4.82
CA PRO A 35 9.73 0.57 4.05
C PRO A 35 8.40 -0.16 4.28
N MET A 36 7.86 -0.10 5.49
CA MET A 36 6.56 -0.68 5.84
C MET A 36 5.42 0.05 5.15
N LEU A 37 5.40 1.39 5.25
CA LEU A 37 4.41 2.24 4.59
C LEU A 37 4.43 2.02 3.08
N LYS A 38 5.63 1.94 2.48
CA LYS A 38 5.81 1.60 1.08
C LYS A 38 5.18 0.25 0.76
N HIS A 39 5.53 -0.80 1.49
CA HIS A 39 5.04 -2.15 1.21
C HIS A 39 3.51 -2.22 1.24
N LEU A 40 2.88 -1.62 2.25
CA LEU A 40 1.42 -1.61 2.34
C LEU A 40 0.77 -0.82 1.19
N LEU A 41 1.26 0.37 0.88
CA LEU A 41 0.70 1.17 -0.23
C LEU A 41 0.86 0.46 -1.57
N GLU A 42 1.97 -0.23 -1.82
CA GLU A 42 2.15 -1.07 -3.01
C GLU A 42 1.12 -2.21 -3.05
N SER A 43 0.90 -2.91 -1.94
CA SER A 43 -0.08 -3.99 -1.81
C SER A 43 -1.52 -3.52 -2.03
N MET A 44 -1.90 -2.37 -1.46
CA MET A 44 -3.23 -1.79 -1.64
C MET A 44 -3.46 -1.38 -3.10
N LEU A 45 -2.48 -0.73 -3.75
CA LEU A 45 -2.56 -0.37 -5.17
C LEU A 45 -2.63 -1.61 -6.09
N GLU A 46 -1.96 -2.69 -5.72
CA GLU A 46 -2.09 -3.96 -6.46
C GLU A 46 -3.49 -4.56 -6.36
N GLY A 47 -4.12 -4.46 -5.19
CA GLY A 47 -5.50 -4.90 -4.94
C GLY A 47 -6.53 -4.10 -5.74
N GLU A 48 -6.39 -2.77 -5.78
CA GLU A 48 -7.23 -1.90 -6.63
C GLU A 48 -7.13 -2.29 -8.11
N LEU A 49 -5.90 -2.52 -8.61
CA LEU A 49 -5.71 -2.91 -10.01
C LEU A 49 -6.26 -4.31 -10.31
N ASP A 50 -6.19 -5.25 -9.36
CA ASP A 50 -6.83 -6.57 -9.53
C ASP A 50 -8.33 -6.43 -9.70
N ASN A 51 -8.98 -5.62 -8.85
CA ASN A 51 -10.40 -5.35 -8.95
C ASN A 51 -10.77 -4.75 -10.33
N HIS A 52 -10.06 -3.71 -10.76
CA HIS A 52 -10.27 -3.06 -12.06
C HIS A 52 -10.15 -4.05 -13.23
N LEU A 53 -9.15 -4.93 -13.20
CA LEU A 53 -8.95 -5.94 -14.23
C LEU A 53 -10.01 -7.06 -14.19
N GLN A 54 -10.63 -7.34 -13.06
CA GLN A 54 -11.76 -8.26 -12.97
C GLN A 54 -13.04 -7.64 -13.54
N GLU A 55 -13.28 -6.36 -13.29
CA GLU A 55 -14.42 -5.63 -13.84
C GLU A 55 -14.31 -5.49 -15.37
N SER A 56 -13.12 -5.21 -15.89
CA SER A 56 -12.89 -5.17 -17.35
C SER A 56 -13.16 -6.51 -18.02
N LYS A 57 -12.74 -7.62 -17.38
CA LYS A 57 -13.00 -8.98 -17.88
C LYS A 57 -14.50 -9.30 -17.89
N SER A 58 -15.23 -8.89 -16.85
CA SER A 58 -16.68 -9.06 -16.76
C SER A 58 -17.42 -8.31 -17.87
N THR A 59 -16.85 -7.20 -18.34
CA THR A 59 -17.37 -6.38 -19.45
C THR A 59 -16.83 -6.80 -20.82
N ASN A 60 -16.07 -7.91 -20.88
CA ASN A 60 -15.44 -8.45 -22.09
C ASN A 60 -14.43 -7.49 -22.77
N ASP A 61 -13.84 -6.56 -22.00
CA ASP A 61 -12.74 -5.70 -22.44
C ASP A 61 -11.40 -6.45 -22.27
N PRO A 62 -10.57 -6.61 -23.32
CA PRO A 62 -9.26 -7.29 -23.25
C PRO A 62 -8.17 -6.50 -22.50
N ASN A 63 -8.50 -5.87 -21.39
CA ASN A 63 -7.55 -5.15 -20.54
C ASN A 63 -6.67 -6.12 -19.75
N ARG A 64 -5.42 -5.71 -19.48
CA ARG A 64 -4.42 -6.52 -18.76
C ARG A 64 -3.38 -5.63 -18.09
N ARG A 65 -2.70 -6.17 -17.09
CA ARG A 65 -1.54 -5.51 -16.46
C ARG A 65 -0.41 -5.27 -17.48
N ILE A 66 0.23 -4.10 -17.43
CA ILE A 66 1.42 -3.79 -18.24
C ILE A 66 2.47 -3.00 -17.45
N GLY A 67 3.67 -3.56 -17.37
CA GLY A 67 4.84 -2.88 -16.80
C GLY A 67 4.65 -2.42 -15.35
N LYS A 68 5.65 -1.67 -14.89
CA LYS A 68 5.65 -1.00 -13.59
C LYS A 68 6.09 0.44 -13.77
N THR A 69 5.55 1.33 -12.95
CA THR A 69 5.93 2.73 -12.88
C THR A 69 6.40 3.05 -11.47
N LYS A 70 7.40 3.91 -11.38
CA LYS A 70 7.97 4.39 -10.12
C LYS A 70 7.60 5.85 -9.96
N LYS A 71 7.22 6.25 -8.75
CA LYS A 71 7.05 7.66 -8.37
C LYS A 71 7.66 7.89 -6.99
N ASN A 72 8.39 8.99 -6.84
CA ASN A 72 8.87 9.42 -5.52
C ASN A 72 7.72 10.13 -4.81
N VAL A 73 7.35 9.61 -3.65
CA VAL A 73 6.30 10.18 -2.81
C VAL A 73 6.91 10.66 -1.51
N ARG A 74 6.37 11.78 -1.01
CA ARG A 74 6.76 12.39 0.24
C ARG A 74 5.66 12.17 1.25
N SER A 75 6.00 11.46 2.31
CA SER A 75 5.23 11.38 3.53
C SER A 75 5.73 12.43 4.51
N LEU A 76 4.82 13.10 5.20
CA LEU A 76 5.17 14.15 6.15
C LEU A 76 5.77 13.55 7.43
N GLN A 77 5.35 12.35 7.87
CA GLN A 77 5.95 11.69 9.03
C GLN A 77 7.04 10.70 8.64
N SER A 78 6.93 9.93 7.56
CA SER A 78 7.92 8.90 7.14
C SER A 78 8.86 9.32 6.02
N GLY A 79 8.85 10.60 5.63
CA GLY A 79 9.78 11.14 4.66
C GLY A 79 9.57 10.70 3.21
N GLU A 80 10.62 10.77 2.38
CA GLU A 80 10.52 10.50 0.94
C GLU A 80 10.89 9.04 0.63
N PHE A 81 10.05 8.34 -0.13
CA PHE A 81 10.33 7.00 -0.62
C PHE A 81 9.84 6.78 -2.06
N GLU A 82 10.47 5.84 -2.76
CA GLU A 82 10.06 5.44 -4.11
C GLU A 82 8.95 4.39 -4.03
N LEU A 83 7.76 4.74 -4.54
CA LEU A 83 6.61 3.85 -4.67
C LEU A 83 6.59 3.22 -6.06
N GLU A 84 6.48 1.89 -6.13
CA GLU A 84 6.34 1.14 -7.36
C GLU A 84 4.89 0.65 -7.54
N SER A 85 4.27 0.96 -8.67
CA SER A 85 2.90 0.51 -8.97
C SER A 85 2.82 -0.07 -10.38
N THR A 86 1.92 -1.03 -10.56
CA THR A 86 1.59 -1.57 -11.88
C THR A 86 0.48 -0.72 -12.51
N ARG A 87 0.36 -0.75 -13.84
CA ARG A 87 -0.72 -0.07 -14.57
C ARG A 87 -1.46 -1.05 -15.47
N ASP A 88 -2.65 -0.67 -15.90
CA ASP A 88 -3.39 -1.41 -16.91
C ASP A 88 -2.93 -1.02 -18.33
N ARG A 89 -3.24 -1.87 -19.32
CA ARG A 89 -2.82 -1.70 -20.70
C ARG A 89 -3.58 -0.59 -21.40
N ASN A 90 -4.86 -0.46 -21.10
CA ASN A 90 -5.74 0.51 -21.73
C ASN A 90 -5.57 1.91 -21.09
N GLY A 91 -4.91 2.01 -19.93
CA GLY A 91 -4.69 3.26 -19.21
C GLY A 91 -5.93 3.78 -18.49
N THR A 92 -6.96 2.94 -18.34
CA THR A 92 -8.27 3.29 -17.78
C THR A 92 -8.32 3.17 -16.27
N PHE A 93 -7.32 2.54 -15.64
CA PHE A 93 -7.28 2.41 -14.18
C PHE A 93 -6.97 3.76 -13.52
N GLU A 94 -7.82 4.19 -12.59
CA GLU A 94 -7.60 5.36 -11.74
C GLU A 94 -7.46 4.92 -10.27
N PRO A 95 -6.23 4.88 -9.72
CA PRO A 95 -6.01 4.48 -8.33
C PRO A 95 -6.59 5.51 -7.37
N LYS A 96 -7.21 5.03 -6.29
CA LYS A 96 -7.90 5.86 -5.31
C LYS A 96 -7.02 6.17 -4.09
N ILE A 97 -6.16 5.23 -3.62
CA ILE A 97 -5.27 5.45 -2.45
C ILE A 97 -4.25 6.54 -2.70
N VAL A 98 -3.55 6.40 -3.82
CA VAL A 98 -2.50 7.32 -4.23
C VAL A 98 -2.74 7.66 -5.68
N ALA A 99 -3.50 8.74 -5.88
CA ALA A 99 -3.94 9.19 -7.19
C ALA A 99 -2.76 9.36 -8.17
N LYS A 100 -3.09 9.35 -9.47
CA LYS A 100 -2.10 9.62 -10.51
C LYS A 100 -1.43 10.96 -10.25
N ARG A 101 -0.10 10.98 -10.29
CA ARG A 101 0.74 12.18 -10.04
C ARG A 101 0.63 12.78 -8.63
N GLN A 102 -0.07 12.14 -7.70
CA GLN A 102 0.00 12.52 -6.28
C GLN A 102 1.41 12.17 -5.76
N LEU A 103 2.10 13.20 -5.27
CA LEU A 103 3.47 13.11 -4.73
C LEU A 103 3.52 13.29 -3.21
N ILE A 104 2.42 13.66 -2.56
CA ILE A 104 2.36 13.89 -1.12
C ILE A 104 1.34 12.93 -0.52
N ILE A 105 1.77 12.17 0.49
CA ILE A 105 0.93 11.30 1.33
C ILE A 105 0.45 12.12 2.52
N THR A 106 -0.85 12.04 2.81
CA THR A 106 -1.46 12.78 3.94
C THR A 106 -1.10 12.11 5.27
N ASN A 107 -0.99 12.91 6.33
CA ASN A 107 -0.73 12.41 7.69
C ASN A 107 -1.77 11.37 8.12
N GLU A 108 -3.03 11.58 7.76
CA GLU A 108 -4.13 10.69 8.09
C GLU A 108 -3.99 9.30 7.46
N LEU A 109 -3.59 9.23 6.18
CA LEU A 109 -3.31 7.97 5.50
C LEU A 109 -2.16 7.23 6.22
N GLU A 110 -1.10 7.94 6.57
CA GLU A 110 0.07 7.40 7.25
C GLU A 110 -0.23 6.89 8.67
N GLU A 111 -0.93 7.68 9.49
CA GLU A 111 -1.33 7.29 10.85
C GLU A 111 -2.26 6.08 10.85
N ASN A 112 -3.18 6.01 9.88
CA ASN A 112 -4.09 4.87 9.74
C ASN A 112 -3.35 3.59 9.35
N VAL A 113 -2.37 3.69 8.45
CA VAL A 113 -1.51 2.55 8.07
C VAL A 113 -0.72 2.06 9.28
N ILE A 114 -0.09 2.96 10.03
CA ILE A 114 0.68 2.60 11.23
C ILE A 114 -0.25 1.99 12.30
N ALA A 115 -1.45 2.54 12.47
CA ALA A 115 -2.45 2.03 13.41
C ALA A 115 -2.93 0.61 13.05
N MET A 116 -3.07 0.29 11.76
CA MET A 116 -3.40 -1.05 11.27
C MET A 116 -2.37 -2.09 11.74
N TYR A 117 -1.08 -1.82 11.53
CA TYR A 117 0.02 -2.68 11.97
C TYR A 117 0.14 -2.77 13.50
N ALA A 118 0.12 -1.62 14.19
CA ALA A 118 0.39 -1.56 15.63
C ALA A 118 -0.68 -2.25 16.49
N ARG A 119 -1.93 -2.34 16.01
CA ARG A 119 -3.06 -2.87 16.80
C ARG A 119 -3.42 -4.33 16.52
N GLY A 120 -2.78 -5.00 15.55
CA GLY A 120 -3.12 -6.38 15.19
C GLY A 120 -4.63 -6.54 14.88
N MET A 121 -5.18 -5.61 14.11
CA MET A 121 -6.62 -5.46 13.96
C MET A 121 -7.25 -6.63 13.20
N SER A 122 -8.44 -7.06 13.65
CA SER A 122 -9.22 -8.08 12.95
C SER A 122 -9.56 -7.63 11.52
N THR A 123 -9.79 -8.59 10.62
CA THR A 123 -10.18 -8.34 9.22
C THR A 123 -11.35 -7.36 9.10
N ARG A 124 -12.30 -7.41 10.03
CA ARG A 124 -13.46 -6.49 10.09
C ARG A 124 -13.03 -5.05 10.37
N ASN A 125 -12.11 -4.84 11.30
CA ASN A 125 -11.61 -3.49 11.61
C ASN A 125 -10.80 -2.93 10.44
N ILE A 126 -9.99 -3.76 9.77
CA ILE A 126 -9.25 -3.36 8.56
C ILE A 126 -10.24 -2.90 7.48
N CYS A 127 -11.33 -3.64 7.25
CA CYS A 127 -12.38 -3.22 6.33
C CYS A 127 -13.00 -1.87 6.70
N ASP A 128 -13.27 -1.63 7.98
CA ASP A 128 -13.91 -0.39 8.43
C ASP A 128 -12.96 0.81 8.28
N TYR A 129 -11.68 0.65 8.58
CA TYR A 129 -10.65 1.67 8.32
C TYR A 129 -10.46 1.96 6.83
N VAL A 130 -10.44 0.92 6.00
CA VAL A 130 -10.42 1.07 4.54
C VAL A 130 -11.68 1.82 4.05
N LYS A 131 -12.85 1.64 4.66
CA LYS A 131 -14.02 2.45 4.27
C LYS A 131 -13.90 3.91 4.70
N GLU A 132 -13.41 4.14 5.92
CA GLU A 132 -13.25 5.47 6.49
C GLU A 132 -12.26 6.31 5.68
N MET A 133 -11.11 5.72 5.32
CA MET A 133 -10.04 6.38 4.56
C MET A 133 -10.49 6.86 3.16
N TYR A 134 -11.42 6.15 2.53
CA TYR A 134 -11.84 6.43 1.16
C TYR A 134 -13.17 7.20 1.06
N ALA A 135 -13.71 7.69 2.17
CA ALA A 135 -14.87 8.59 2.23
C ALA A 135 -15.92 8.35 1.11
N MET A 136 -16.46 7.12 1.09
CA MET A 136 -17.55 6.60 0.25
C MET A 136 -17.39 6.71 -1.28
N GLU A 137 -16.96 5.60 -1.90
CA GLU A 137 -17.51 4.97 -3.12
C GLU A 137 -16.65 3.72 -3.46
N ILE A 138 -16.62 2.76 -2.54
CA ILE A 138 -15.89 1.49 -2.71
C ILE A 138 -16.85 0.32 -2.58
N SER A 139 -16.79 -0.61 -3.54
CA SER A 139 -17.61 -1.82 -3.52
C SER A 139 -17.10 -2.84 -2.50
N ALA A 140 -17.98 -3.72 -2.00
CA ALA A 140 -17.56 -4.79 -1.09
C ALA A 140 -16.46 -5.70 -1.72
N THR A 141 -16.50 -5.89 -3.04
CA THR A 141 -15.49 -6.64 -3.79
C THR A 141 -14.14 -5.93 -3.81
N GLU A 142 -14.13 -4.62 -4.01
CA GLU A 142 -12.91 -3.80 -3.99
C GLU A 142 -12.27 -3.81 -2.60
N ILE A 143 -13.08 -3.71 -1.53
CA ILE A 143 -12.60 -3.89 -0.15
C ILE A 143 -12.00 -5.28 0.02
N SER A 144 -12.69 -6.34 -0.40
CA SER A 144 -12.18 -7.72 -0.28
C SER A 144 -10.82 -7.86 -0.95
N ASN A 145 -10.69 -7.42 -2.21
CA ASN A 145 -9.46 -7.50 -2.99
C ASN A 145 -8.31 -6.73 -2.34
N ILE A 146 -8.57 -5.54 -1.80
CA ILE A 146 -7.57 -4.77 -1.04
C ILE A 146 -7.21 -5.54 0.25
N THR A 147 -8.20 -6.01 1.00
CA THR A 147 -7.99 -6.72 2.26
C THR A 147 -7.21 -8.02 2.10
N ASP A 148 -7.49 -8.80 1.06
CA ASP A 148 -6.81 -10.06 0.76
C ASP A 148 -5.32 -9.84 0.43
N ARG A 149 -4.96 -8.65 -0.07
CA ARG A 149 -3.56 -8.27 -0.32
C ARG A 149 -2.85 -7.72 0.93
N ILE A 150 -3.55 -7.04 1.83
CA ILE A 150 -2.94 -6.43 3.03
C ILE A 150 -2.91 -7.36 4.25
N ILE A 151 -3.86 -8.29 4.40
CA ILE A 151 -3.92 -9.19 5.56
C ILE A 151 -2.63 -10.03 5.70
N PRO A 152 -2.10 -10.66 4.63
CA PRO A 152 -0.80 -11.33 4.70
C PRO A 152 0.32 -10.37 5.13
N ALA A 153 0.36 -9.18 4.53
CA ALA A 153 1.33 -8.14 4.85
C ALA A 153 1.23 -7.61 6.29
N MET A 154 0.07 -7.72 6.94
CA MET A 154 -0.14 -7.27 8.33
C MET A 154 0.10 -8.36 9.37
N ASN A 155 -0.24 -9.61 9.06
CA ASN A 155 -0.06 -10.74 9.97
C ASN A 155 1.41 -11.17 10.13
N GLU A 156 2.28 -10.71 9.24
CA GLU A 156 3.72 -10.96 9.28
C GLU A 156 4.47 -10.01 10.25
N TRP A 157 3.76 -9.17 11.01
CA TRP A 157 4.29 -8.17 11.97
C TRP A 157 4.48 -8.69 13.42
#